data_AF-A0A292PJI7-F1
#
_entry.id   AF-A0A292PJI7-F1
#
_cell.length_a   1.000
_cell.length_b   1.000
_cell.length_c   1.000
_cell.angle_alpha   90.00
_cell.angle_beta   90.00
_cell.angle_gamma   90.00
#
_symmetry.space_group_name_H-M   'P 1'
#
loop_
_entity.id
_entity.type
_entity.pdbx_description
1 polymer ?
#
loop_
_entity_poly.entity_id
_entity_poly.type
_entity_poly.pdbx_seq_one_letter_code
_entity_poly.pdbx_strand_id
1 'polypeptide(L)'
;MKVYDGELVGIARALTEASRSSLSFKHIWVFTDNQAAISNTHRLSPHPGQQISQQIQQLTKDLLSSDLDLQLHLHWVPSHTGIQGNDEADRLAKQAAEYPQPDIDSYLSLTKLKTQIKQYALKAWHQLWTQLQPAKQ
;
A
#
# COMPACT_ATOMS: atom_id res chain seq x y z
N MET A 1 3.81 -7.90 3.99
CA MET A 1 3.02 -6.73 3.55
C MET A 1 2.00 -7.25 2.52
N LYS A 2 0.74 -6.78 2.48
CA LYS A 2 -0.18 -7.15 1.38
C LYS A 2 0.20 -6.37 0.11
N VAL A 3 -0.10 -6.91 -1.08
CA VAL A 3 0.18 -6.25 -2.38
C VAL A 3 -0.32 -4.81 -2.39
N TYR A 4 -1.56 -4.60 -1.96
CA TYR A 4 -2.18 -3.28 -1.81
C TYR A 4 -1.41 -2.31 -0.91
N ASP A 5 -0.84 -2.79 0.21
CA ASP A 5 -0.05 -1.93 1.10
C ASP A 5 1.28 -1.53 0.43
N GLY A 6 1.86 -2.41 -0.39
CA GLY A 6 3.09 -2.14 -1.14
C GLY A 6 2.93 -1.06 -2.22
N GLU A 7 1.80 -1.07 -2.92
CA GLU A 7 1.50 -0.06 -3.94
C GLU A 7 1.33 1.34 -3.32
N LEU A 8 0.64 1.43 -2.17
CA LEU A 8 0.54 2.68 -1.41
C LEU A 8 1.90 3.16 -0.89
N VAL A 9 2.76 2.24 -0.42
CA VAL A 9 4.13 2.59 -0.02
C VAL A 9 4.93 3.12 -1.21
N GLY A 10 4.78 2.54 -2.39
CA GLY A 10 5.41 3.01 -3.62
C GLY A 10 5.06 4.48 -3.93
N ILE A 11 3.77 4.83 -3.87
CA ILE A 11 3.30 6.21 -4.06
C ILE A 11 3.89 7.15 -2.99
N ALA A 12 3.82 6.77 -1.71
CA ALA A 12 4.35 7.57 -0.61
C ALA A 12 5.86 7.82 -0.76
N ARG A 13 6.62 6.80 -1.20
CA ARG A 13 8.05 6.92 -1.47
C ARG A 13 8.35 7.84 -2.64
N ALA A 14 7.62 7.71 -3.74
CA ALA A 14 7.78 8.61 -4.90
C ALA A 14 7.57 10.08 -4.51
N LEU A 15 6.51 10.38 -3.75
CA LEU A 15 6.25 11.75 -3.25
C LEU A 15 7.32 12.25 -2.27
N THR A 16 7.82 11.37 -1.40
CA THR A 16 8.91 11.71 -0.46
C THR A 16 10.21 12.06 -1.19
N GLU A 17 10.54 11.33 -2.25
CA GLU A 17 11.75 11.64 -3.03
C GLU A 17 11.55 12.90 -3.88
N ALA A 18 10.35 13.14 -4.40
CA ALA A 18 10.01 14.42 -5.03
C ALA A 18 10.18 15.59 -4.05
N SER A 19 9.72 15.47 -2.79
CA SER A 19 9.85 16.54 -1.79
C SER A 19 11.30 16.82 -1.37
N ARG A 20 12.20 15.84 -1.52
CA ARG A 20 13.62 15.97 -1.18
C ARG A 20 14.47 16.47 -2.35
N SER A 21 13.94 16.37 -3.55
CA SER A 21 14.65 16.80 -4.74
C SER A 21 14.91 18.31 -4.69
N SER A 22 16.13 18.72 -5.00
CA SER A 22 16.49 20.13 -5.18
C SER A 22 16.13 20.66 -6.57
N LEU A 23 15.57 19.80 -7.42
CA LEU A 23 15.12 20.17 -8.76
C LEU A 23 13.83 20.99 -8.66
N SER A 24 13.78 22.12 -9.38
CA SER A 24 12.53 22.84 -9.58
C SER A 24 11.74 22.16 -10.70
N PHE A 25 10.55 21.66 -10.37
CA PHE A 25 9.59 21.12 -11.33
C PHE A 25 8.20 21.66 -11.00
N LYS A 26 7.41 21.92 -12.05
CA LYS A 26 6.02 22.37 -11.91
C LYS A 26 5.01 21.24 -11.96
N HIS A 27 5.43 20.06 -12.40
CA HIS A 27 4.53 18.93 -12.62
C HIS A 27 5.17 17.63 -12.09
N ILE A 28 4.41 16.89 -11.30
CA ILE A 28 4.73 15.52 -10.90
C ILE A 28 3.66 14.60 -11.47
N TRP A 29 4.10 13.55 -12.16
CA TRP A 29 3.23 12.53 -12.72
C TRP A 29 3.51 11.21 -12.03
N VAL A 30 2.48 10.65 -11.39
CA VAL A 30 2.53 9.34 -10.73
C VAL A 30 1.55 8.42 -11.43
N PHE A 31 2.06 7.29 -11.93
CA PHE A 31 1.27 6.25 -12.59
C PHE A 31 1.20 5.03 -11.68
N THR A 32 0.02 4.44 -11.55
CA THR A 32 -0.20 3.22 -10.77
C THR A 32 -1.25 2.34 -11.42
N ASP A 33 -1.07 1.03 -11.40
CA ASP A 33 -2.06 0.06 -11.85
C ASP A 33 -3.09 -0.32 -10.78
N ASN A 34 -2.93 0.22 -9.56
CA ASN A 34 -3.89 0.04 -8.48
C ASN A 34 -4.99 1.12 -8.47
N GLN A 35 -6.13 0.80 -9.08
CA GLN A 35 -7.31 1.67 -9.03
C GLN A 35 -7.77 1.97 -7.60
N ALA A 36 -7.60 1.02 -6.67
CA ALA A 36 -7.98 1.21 -5.28
C ALA A 36 -7.08 2.25 -4.59
N ALA A 37 -5.79 2.29 -4.90
CA ALA A 37 -4.89 3.33 -4.38
C ALA A 37 -5.33 4.73 -4.81
N ILE A 38 -5.71 4.91 -6.08
CA ILE A 38 -6.19 6.19 -6.62
C ILE A 38 -7.50 6.61 -5.94
N SER A 39 -8.48 5.69 -5.88
CA SER A 39 -9.80 5.98 -5.31
C SER A 39 -9.75 6.28 -3.80
N ASN A 40 -8.79 5.71 -3.07
CA ASN A 40 -8.68 5.89 -1.63
C ASN A 40 -7.92 7.16 -1.24
N THR A 41 -7.18 7.80 -2.14
CA THR A 41 -6.57 9.12 -1.90
C THR A 41 -7.61 10.19 -1.53
N HIS A 42 -8.85 10.05 -2.02
CA HIS A 42 -9.95 11.01 -1.78
C HIS A 42 -10.98 10.53 -0.74
N ARG A 43 -10.85 9.31 -0.20
CA ARG A 43 -11.82 8.75 0.76
C ARG A 43 -11.50 9.20 2.18
N LEU A 44 -12.51 9.77 2.85
CA LEU A 44 -12.46 10.16 4.26
C LEU A 44 -12.92 9.04 5.23
N SER A 45 -13.42 7.91 4.71
CA SER A 45 -13.94 6.79 5.50
C SER A 45 -12.88 5.71 5.76
N PRO A 46 -12.98 4.90 6.84
CA PRO A 46 -12.00 3.87 7.15
C PRO A 46 -11.90 2.80 6.06
N HIS A 47 -10.68 2.49 5.61
CA HIS A 47 -10.39 1.45 4.62
C HIS A 47 -9.02 0.78 4.88
N PRO A 48 -8.73 -0.40 4.29
CA PRO A 48 -7.39 -0.98 4.33
C PRO A 48 -6.35 0.04 3.83
N GLY A 49 -5.20 0.13 4.50
CA GLY A 49 -4.14 1.09 4.16
C GLY A 49 -4.41 2.56 4.55
N GLN A 50 -5.46 2.86 5.32
CA GLN A 50 -5.83 4.23 5.71
C GLN A 50 -4.67 5.06 6.29
N GLN A 51 -3.80 4.46 7.12
CA GLN A 51 -2.63 5.17 7.65
C GLN A 51 -1.68 5.65 6.53
N ILE A 52 -1.44 4.81 5.53
CA ILE A 52 -0.57 5.13 4.39
C ILE A 52 -1.27 6.13 3.47
N SER A 53 -2.58 6.00 3.25
CA SER A 53 -3.35 6.99 2.49
C SER A 53 -3.39 8.36 3.18
N GLN A 54 -3.51 8.43 4.50
CA GLN A 54 -3.39 9.68 5.27
C GLN A 54 -1.99 10.28 5.14
N GLN A 55 -0.94 9.46 5.17
CA GLN A 55 0.42 9.90 4.94
C GLN A 55 0.60 10.47 3.52
N ILE A 56 0.05 9.81 2.50
CA ILE A 56 0.06 10.30 1.11
C ILE A 56 -0.68 11.64 1.01
N GLN A 57 -1.85 11.78 1.66
CA GLN A 57 -2.60 13.04 1.68
C GLN A 57 -1.81 14.17 2.35
N GLN A 58 -1.13 13.88 3.47
CA GLN A 58 -0.31 14.87 4.16
C GLN A 58 0.89 15.27 3.30
N LEU A 59 1.64 14.31 2.76
CA LEU A 59 2.76 14.56 1.86
C LEU A 59 2.33 15.40 0.66
N THR A 60 1.18 15.08 0.06
CA THR A 60 0.63 15.83 -1.07
C THR A 60 0.31 17.28 -0.68
N LYS A 61 -0.32 17.49 0.49
CA LYS A 61 -0.61 18.84 0.99
C LYS A 61 0.67 19.64 1.24
N ASP A 62 1.66 19.02 1.89
CA ASP A 62 2.93 19.67 2.19
C ASP A 62 3.65 20.08 0.89
N LEU A 63 3.65 19.19 -0.11
CA LEU A 63 4.23 19.44 -1.43
C LEU A 63 3.56 20.61 -2.15
N LEU A 64 2.23 20.58 -2.26
CA LEU A 64 1.45 21.63 -2.94
C LEU A 64 1.44 22.95 -2.17
N SER A 65 1.69 22.93 -0.86
CA SER A 65 1.83 24.14 -0.06
C SER A 65 3.22 24.77 -0.18
N SER A 66 4.22 23.98 -0.56
CA SER A 66 5.60 24.46 -0.72
C SER A 66 5.82 25.25 -2.01
N ASP A 67 5.01 24.99 -3.05
CA ASP A 67 5.03 25.71 -4.32
C ASP A 67 3.62 25.76 -4.92
N LEU A 68 3.07 26.97 -5.06
CA LEU A 68 1.72 27.20 -5.59
C LEU A 68 1.57 26.86 -7.08
N ASP A 69 2.68 26.82 -7.83
CA ASP A 69 2.70 26.45 -9.25
C ASP A 69 2.81 24.93 -9.46
N LEU A 70 3.05 24.16 -8.39
CA LEU A 70 3.24 22.73 -8.46
C LEU A 70 1.92 21.99 -8.67
N GLN A 71 1.89 21.08 -9.63
CA GLN A 71 0.75 20.23 -9.92
C GLN A 71 1.11 18.75 -9.81
N LEU A 72 0.34 18.03 -9.00
CA LEU A 72 0.43 16.58 -8.86
C LEU A 72 -0.66 15.90 -9.70
N HIS A 73 -0.23 15.01 -10.59
CA HIS A 73 -1.08 14.23 -11.49
C HIS A 73 -0.97 12.74 -11.11
N LEU A 74 -2.09 12.13 -10.73
CA LEU A 74 -2.16 10.71 -10.38
C LEU A 74 -3.01 9.97 -11.42
N HIS A 75 -2.40 9.04 -12.15
CA HIS A 75 -3.04 8.35 -13.27
C HIS A 75 -3.07 6.84 -13.07
N TRP A 76 -4.20 6.23 -13.45
CA TRP A 76 -4.30 4.79 -13.55
C TRP A 76 -3.69 4.29 -14.86
N VAL A 77 -2.94 3.19 -14.79
CA VAL A 77 -2.45 2.46 -15.97
C VAL A 77 -2.81 0.97 -15.88
N PRO A 78 -3.09 0.28 -17.00
CA PRO A 78 -3.39 -1.14 -16.94
C PRO A 78 -2.13 -1.98 -16.71
N SER A 79 -2.19 -2.90 -15.75
CA SER A 79 -1.11 -3.85 -15.47
C SER A 79 -0.89 -4.83 -16.63
N HIS A 80 0.36 -5.27 -16.83
CA HIS A 80 0.76 -6.31 -17.80
C HIS A 80 0.38 -6.03 -19.27
N THR A 81 0.36 -4.76 -19.67
CA THR A 81 0.07 -4.34 -21.05
C THR A 81 1.31 -4.01 -21.87
N GLY A 82 2.52 -4.26 -21.34
CA GLY A 82 3.79 -3.93 -22.00
C GLY A 82 4.21 -2.47 -21.81
N ILE A 83 3.65 -1.77 -20.81
CA ILE A 83 4.12 -0.43 -20.43
C ILE A 83 5.43 -0.60 -19.68
N GLN A 84 6.53 -0.34 -20.38
CA GLN A 84 7.90 -0.57 -19.88
C GLN A 84 8.13 -0.01 -18.47
N GLY A 85 7.65 1.20 -18.17
CA GLY A 85 7.81 1.81 -16.85
C GLY A 85 7.02 1.10 -15.74
N ASN A 86 5.80 0.65 -16.04
CA ASN A 86 4.98 -0.10 -15.09
C ASN A 86 5.59 -1.48 -14.85
N ASP A 87 5.99 -2.17 -15.91
CA ASP A 87 6.56 -3.51 -15.84
C ASP A 87 7.89 -3.52 -15.06
N GLU A 88 8.72 -2.47 -15.22
CA GLU A 88 9.97 -2.33 -14.45
C GLU A 88 9.70 -2.01 -12.98
N ALA A 89 8.74 -1.15 -12.67
CA ALA A 89 8.34 -0.88 -11.29
C ALA A 89 7.84 -2.17 -10.60
N ASP A 90 7.06 -2.96 -11.31
CA ASP A 90 6.54 -4.25 -10.85
C ASP A 90 7.67 -5.26 -10.59
N ARG A 91 8.65 -5.32 -11.51
CA ARG A 91 9.83 -6.17 -11.38
C ARG A 91 10.67 -5.78 -10.16
N LEU A 92 10.91 -4.49 -9.96
CA LEU A 92 11.66 -3.97 -8.81
C LEU A 92 10.93 -4.22 -7.49
N ALA A 93 9.61 -4.04 -7.46
CA ALA A 93 8.80 -4.33 -6.28
C ALA A 93 8.83 -5.82 -5.91
N LYS A 94 8.75 -6.71 -6.90
CA LYS A 94 8.90 -8.17 -6.70
C LYS A 94 10.28 -8.51 -6.15
N GLN A 95 11.33 -7.97 -6.74
CA GLN A 95 12.70 -8.18 -6.27
C GLN A 95 12.89 -7.65 -4.83
N ALA A 96 12.32 -6.49 -4.49
CA ALA A 96 12.37 -5.94 -3.14
C ALA A 96 11.64 -6.80 -2.11
N ALA A 97 10.59 -7.52 -2.52
CA ALA A 97 9.83 -8.43 -1.66
C ALA A 97 10.58 -9.74 -1.33
N GLU A 98 11.61 -10.10 -2.11
CA GLU A 98 12.46 -11.28 -1.88
C GLU A 98 13.49 -11.04 -0.77
N TYR A 99 13.82 -9.78 -0.47
CA TYR A 99 14.75 -9.46 0.61
C TYR A 99 14.08 -9.56 2.00
N PRO A 100 14.81 -10.01 3.04
CA PRO A 100 14.33 -9.99 4.41
C PRO A 100 13.97 -8.56 4.80
N GLN A 101 12.68 -8.31 4.98
CA GLN A 101 12.22 -7.03 5.48
C GLN A 101 12.61 -6.94 6.96
N PRO A 102 13.21 -5.83 7.42
CA PRO A 102 13.44 -5.61 8.85
C PRO A 102 12.10 -5.76 9.59
N ASP A 103 12.15 -6.27 10.81
CA ASP A 103 10.99 -6.48 11.68
C ASP A 103 10.46 -5.12 12.14
N ILE A 104 9.85 -4.37 11.22
CA ILE A 104 9.25 -3.08 11.49
C ILE A 104 7.85 -3.37 12.01
N ASP A 105 7.77 -3.58 13.32
CA ASP A 105 6.51 -3.70 14.09
C ASP A 105 5.57 -2.49 13.89
N SER A 106 6.05 -1.37 13.33
CA SER A 106 5.25 -0.16 13.14
C SER A 106 4.26 -0.20 11.96
N TYR A 107 4.32 -1.20 11.07
CA TYR A 107 3.35 -1.41 9.99
C TYR A 107 2.46 -2.64 10.21
N LEU A 108 2.11 -2.96 11.46
CA LEU A 108 0.98 -3.84 11.75
C LEU A 108 -0.32 -3.14 11.32
N SER A 109 -0.58 -3.13 10.00
CA SER A 109 -1.81 -2.57 9.47
C SER A 109 -2.99 -3.23 10.18
N LEU A 110 -4.02 -2.46 10.51
CA LEU A 110 -5.24 -2.97 11.16
C LEU A 110 -5.80 -4.21 10.44
N THR A 111 -5.55 -4.31 9.14
CA THR A 111 -5.86 -5.47 8.30
C THR A 111 -5.04 -6.71 8.67
N LYS A 112 -3.73 -6.58 8.92
CA LYS A 112 -2.86 -7.68 9.39
C LYS A 112 -3.30 -8.16 10.77
N LEU A 113 -3.58 -7.24 11.69
CA LEU A 113 -4.14 -7.55 13.01
C LEU A 113 -5.50 -8.26 12.91
N LYS A 114 -6.46 -7.72 12.14
CA LYS A 114 -7.76 -8.38 11.90
C LYS A 114 -7.60 -9.77 11.28
N THR A 115 -6.65 -9.92 10.34
CA THR A 115 -6.38 -11.22 9.71
C THR A 115 -5.82 -12.21 10.72
N GLN A 116 -4.87 -11.79 11.56
CA GLN A 116 -4.30 -12.64 12.62
C GLN A 116 -5.36 -13.04 13.65
N ILE A 117 -6.18 -12.10 14.11
CA ILE A 117 -7.29 -12.39 15.04
C ILE A 117 -8.25 -13.41 14.41
N LYS A 118 -8.63 -13.21 13.15
CA LYS A 118 -9.52 -14.14 12.42
C LYS A 118 -8.88 -15.52 12.27
N GLN A 119 -7.60 -15.60 11.92
CA GLN A 119 -6.87 -16.86 11.81
C GLN A 119 -6.77 -17.58 13.16
N TYR A 120 -6.53 -16.84 14.24
CA TYR A 120 -6.47 -17.39 15.59
C TYR A 120 -7.83 -17.96 16.01
N ALA A 121 -8.91 -17.20 15.79
CA ALA A 121 -10.27 -17.65 16.05
C ALA A 121 -10.65 -18.90 15.24
N LEU A 122 -10.28 -18.94 13.96
CA LEU A 122 -10.51 -20.12 13.10
C LEU A 122 -9.72 -21.34 13.57
N LYS A 123 -8.46 -21.17 14.00
CA LYS A 123 -7.65 -22.27 14.56
C LYS A 123 -8.23 -22.80 15.86
N ALA A 124 -8.62 -21.91 16.77
CA ALA A 124 -9.25 -22.29 18.03
C ALA A 124 -10.58 -23.03 17.79
N TRP A 125 -11.41 -22.53 16.87
CA TRP A 125 -12.65 -23.19 16.45
C TRP A 125 -12.39 -24.58 15.86
N HIS A 126 -11.39 -24.71 14.97
CA HIS A 126 -11.03 -25.98 14.36
C HIS A 126 -10.53 -27.00 15.39
N GLN A 127 -9.75 -26.56 16.38
CA GLN A 127 -9.30 -27.42 17.48
C GLN A 127 -10.47 -27.92 18.33
N LEU A 128 -11.38 -27.02 18.73
CA LEU A 128 -12.61 -27.39 19.44
C LEU A 128 -13.46 -28.37 18.64
N TRP A 129 -13.66 -28.11 17.36
CA TRP A 129 -14.46 -28.97 16.48
C TRP A 129 -13.83 -30.36 16.32
N THR A 130 -12.50 -30.45 16.19
CA THR A 130 -11.79 -31.72 16.06
C THR A 130 -11.80 -32.52 17.37
N GLN A 131 -11.74 -31.83 18.52
CA GLN A 131 -11.88 -32.47 19.83
C GLN A 131 -13.30 -32.95 20.14
N LEU A 132 -14.32 -32.33 19.54
CA LEU A 132 -15.73 -32.68 19.71
C LEU A 132 -16.23 -33.74 18.71
N GLN A 133 -15.41 -34.17 17.75
CA GLN A 133 -15.75 -35.31 16.89
C GLN A 133 -15.72 -36.59 17.75
N PRO A 134 -16.84 -37.30 17.96
CA PRO A 134 -16.82 -38.53 18.72
C PRO A 134 -15.95 -39.56 17.98
N ALA A 135 -15.11 -40.28 18.72
CA ALA A 135 -14.42 -41.46 18.20
C ALA A 135 -15.49 -42.39 17.60
N LYS A 136 -15.46 -42.57 16.27
CA LYS A 136 -16.27 -43.59 15.60
C LYS A 136 -15.94 -44.94 16.23
N GLN A 137 -16.85 -45.47 17.05
CA GLN A 137 -16.92 -46.89 17.39
C GLN A 137 -17.71 -47.62 16.30
#